data_AF-A0A2E5V2B9-F1
#
_entry.id   AF-A0A2E5V2B9-F1
#
_cell.length_a   1.000
_cell.length_b   1.000
_cell.length_c   1.000
_cell.angle_alpha   90.00
_cell.angle_beta   90.00
_cell.angle_gamma   90.00
#
_symmetry.space_group_name_H-M   'P 1'
#
loop_
_entity.id
_entity.type
_entity.pdbx_description
1 polymer ?
#
loop_
_entity_poly.entity_id
_entity_poly.type
_entity_poly.pdbx_seq_one_letter_code
_entity_poly.pdbx_strand_id
1 'polypeptide(L)'
;QHDCSVTPSGSILCFDNGNHRALPFSDKLPAEKNYSRVAEFLVDEEMMTVKQVWSFGAGPEEQFYACYQGGAYRLPKTGNTFMTFGGICTIDGIATNDNRGDMCRARLLEVTPEKEIVFDMWIDGINEDPPLPLSSFRAEHFPVL
;
A
#
# COMPACT_ATOMS: atom_id res chain seq x y z
N GLN A 1 -1.12 6.81 -6.30
CA GLN A 1 0.02 5.90 -6.44
C GLN A 1 1.23 6.60 -5.86
N HIS A 2 2.06 5.87 -5.13
CA HIS A 2 3.28 6.37 -4.49
C HIS A 2 4.42 5.37 -4.60
N ASP A 3 5.62 5.87 -4.28
CA ASP A 3 6.83 5.08 -4.06
C ASP A 3 7.19 4.14 -5.21
N CYS A 4 7.08 4.65 -6.44
CA CYS A 4 7.60 3.96 -7.61
C CYS A 4 9.11 3.79 -7.47
N SER A 5 9.59 2.55 -7.46
CA SER A 5 11.02 2.23 -7.31
C SER A 5 11.43 1.11 -8.25
N VAL A 6 12.71 1.14 -8.64
CA VAL A 6 13.34 0.05 -9.41
C VAL A 6 13.80 -1.00 -8.39
N THR A 7 13.40 -2.25 -8.59
CA THR A 7 13.83 -3.36 -7.74
C THR A 7 15.25 -3.81 -8.11
N PRO A 8 15.90 -4.65 -7.29
CA PRO A 8 17.22 -5.22 -7.64
C PRO A 8 17.24 -6.03 -8.95
N SER A 9 16.10 -6.55 -9.41
CA SER A 9 15.98 -7.27 -10.70
C SER A 9 15.66 -6.36 -11.89
N GLY A 10 15.54 -5.04 -11.68
CA GLY A 10 15.24 -4.06 -12.73
C GLY A 10 13.76 -3.88 -13.06
N SER A 11 12.85 -4.58 -12.36
CA SER A 11 11.41 -4.34 -12.46
C SER A 11 10.99 -3.06 -11.75
N ILE A 12 9.79 -2.56 -12.03
CA ILE A 12 9.21 -1.40 -11.37
C ILE A 12 8.19 -1.85 -10.32
N LEU A 13 8.41 -1.49 -9.06
CA LEU A 13 7.48 -1.70 -7.96
C LEU A 13 6.75 -0.40 -7.63
N CYS A 14 5.45 -0.48 -7.33
CA CYS A 14 4.64 0.70 -7.02
C CYS A 14 3.60 0.37 -5.94
N PHE A 15 3.39 1.32 -5.02
CA PHE A 15 2.23 1.32 -4.14
C PHE A 15 1.05 2.01 -4.82
N ASP A 16 0.03 1.24 -5.17
CA ASP A 16 -1.20 1.72 -5.77
C ASP A 16 -2.28 1.89 -4.69
N ASN A 17 -2.48 3.14 -4.22
CA ASN A 17 -3.53 3.47 -3.25
C ASN A 17 -4.92 3.03 -3.72
N GLY A 18 -5.19 3.10 -5.02
CA GLY A 18 -6.46 2.69 -5.60
C GLY A 18 -7.62 3.66 -5.41
N ASN A 19 -7.39 4.95 -5.18
CA ASN A 19 -8.48 5.93 -5.10
C ASN A 19 -9.40 5.85 -6.32
N HIS A 20 -10.70 5.72 -6.07
CA HIS A 20 -11.78 5.61 -7.04
C HIS A 20 -11.79 4.36 -7.93
N ARG A 21 -10.66 3.64 -8.07
CA ARG A 21 -10.48 2.46 -8.96
C ARG A 21 -11.08 2.64 -10.36
N ALA A 22 -11.01 3.85 -10.90
CA ALA A 22 -11.67 4.21 -12.15
C ALA A 22 -10.69 4.84 -13.14
N LEU A 23 -10.96 4.64 -14.43
CA LEU A 23 -10.32 5.38 -15.50
C LEU A 23 -10.98 6.75 -15.67
N PRO A 24 -10.32 7.72 -16.34
CA PRO A 24 -10.97 8.97 -16.72
C PRO A 24 -12.34 8.71 -17.37
N PHE A 25 -13.33 9.48 -16.93
CA PHE A 25 -14.74 9.43 -17.40
C PHE A 25 -15.54 8.16 -17.03
N SER A 26 -14.94 7.16 -16.38
CA SER A 26 -15.69 6.03 -15.83
C SER A 26 -16.29 6.35 -14.46
N ASP A 27 -17.32 5.59 -14.06
CA ASP A 27 -17.90 5.70 -12.72
C ASP A 27 -16.85 5.38 -11.65
N LYS A 28 -16.80 6.24 -10.64
CA LYS A 28 -15.90 6.09 -9.49
C LYS A 28 -16.47 5.09 -8.50
N LEU A 29 -15.65 4.18 -8.01
CA LEU A 29 -16.03 3.38 -6.86
C LEU A 29 -16.06 4.24 -5.58
N PRO A 30 -17.05 4.01 -4.68
CA PRO A 30 -17.04 4.59 -3.34
C PRO A 30 -15.83 4.08 -2.55
N ALA A 31 -15.42 4.84 -1.54
CA ALA A 31 -14.22 4.53 -0.75
C ALA A 31 -14.26 3.13 -0.10
N GLU A 32 -15.44 2.67 0.36
CA GLU A 32 -15.67 1.32 0.89
C GLU A 32 -15.33 0.18 -0.07
N LYS A 33 -15.35 0.46 -1.38
CA LYS A 33 -15.05 -0.52 -2.43
C LYS A 33 -13.65 -0.32 -3.02
N ASN A 34 -12.91 0.68 -2.56
CA ASN A 34 -11.52 0.87 -2.95
C ASN A 34 -10.62 -0.03 -2.12
N TYR A 35 -9.45 -0.32 -2.68
CA TYR A 35 -8.41 -1.09 -2.04
C TYR A 35 -7.05 -0.61 -2.55
N SER A 36 -6.07 -0.69 -1.67
CA SER A 36 -4.68 -0.43 -1.99
C SER A 36 -3.95 -1.74 -2.24
N ARG A 37 -3.00 -1.71 -3.16
CA ARG A 37 -2.17 -2.87 -3.51
C ARG A 37 -0.75 -2.43 -3.77
N VAL A 38 0.17 -3.37 -3.68
CA VAL A 38 1.49 -3.23 -4.31
C VAL A 38 1.48 -4.03 -5.59
N ALA A 39 2.02 -3.44 -6.65
CA ALA A 39 2.11 -4.06 -7.96
C ALA A 39 3.52 -3.92 -8.52
N GLU A 40 4.00 -4.98 -9.15
CA GLU A 40 5.30 -5.02 -9.80
C GLU A 40 5.13 -5.26 -11.30
N PHE A 41 5.89 -4.52 -12.08
CA PHE A 41 5.81 -4.51 -13.53
C PHE A 41 7.19 -4.77 -14.15
N LEU A 42 7.24 -5.63 -15.16
CA LEU A 42 8.32 -5.64 -16.13
C LEU A 42 7.97 -4.66 -17.24
N VAL A 43 8.93 -3.80 -17.57
CA VAL A 43 8.85 -2.83 -18.66
C VAL A 43 9.86 -3.25 -19.72
N ASP A 44 9.38 -3.50 -20.93
CA ASP A 44 10.23 -3.72 -22.08
C ASP A 44 10.26 -2.43 -22.90
N GLU A 45 11.39 -1.72 -22.84
CA GLU A 45 11.57 -0.42 -23.49
C GLU A 45 11.77 -0.53 -25.01
N GLU A 46 12.24 -1.67 -25.51
CA GLU A 46 12.42 -1.89 -26.96
C GLU A 46 11.08 -2.22 -27.62
N MET A 47 10.31 -3.12 -27.03
CA MET A 47 8.99 -3.53 -27.52
C MET A 47 7.87 -2.58 -27.08
N MET A 48 8.15 -1.62 -26.20
CA MET A 48 7.18 -0.68 -25.62
C MET A 48 6.00 -1.40 -24.92
N THR A 49 6.30 -2.45 -24.16
CA THR A 49 5.28 -3.25 -23.45
C THR A 49 5.47 -3.22 -21.94
N VAL A 50 4.36 -3.40 -21.21
CA VAL A 50 4.35 -3.50 -19.75
C VAL A 50 3.60 -4.76 -19.35
N LYS A 51 4.19 -5.56 -18.46
CA LYS A 51 3.58 -6.76 -17.90
C LYS A 51 3.59 -6.70 -16.37
N GLN A 52 2.41 -6.77 -15.75
CA GLN A 52 2.33 -7.00 -14.31
C GLN A 52 2.79 -8.42 -14.00
N VAL A 53 3.78 -8.56 -13.12
CA VAL A 53 4.39 -9.86 -12.75
C VAL A 53 4.12 -10.28 -11.33
N TRP A 54 3.79 -9.33 -10.45
CA TRP A 54 3.47 -9.63 -9.05
C TRP A 54 2.50 -8.59 -8.49
N SER A 55 1.68 -9.00 -7.52
CA SER A 55 0.85 -8.07 -6.73
C SER A 55 0.36 -8.69 -5.43
N PHE A 56 0.16 -7.83 -4.42
CA PHE A 56 -0.40 -8.16 -3.11
C PHE A 56 -1.36 -7.06 -2.62
N GLY A 57 -2.40 -7.42 -1.85
CA GLY A 57 -3.36 -6.46 -1.27
C GLY A 57 -4.67 -6.29 -2.05
N ALA A 58 -4.85 -7.05 -3.14
CA ALA A 58 -6.08 -7.05 -3.93
C ALA A 58 -7.04 -8.19 -3.58
N GLY A 59 -6.59 -9.20 -2.82
CA GLY A 59 -7.40 -10.35 -2.43
C GLY A 59 -8.39 -10.04 -1.29
N PRO A 60 -9.53 -10.75 -1.18
CA PRO A 60 -10.56 -10.46 -0.17
C PRO A 60 -10.05 -10.43 1.29
N GLU A 61 -9.05 -11.26 1.60
CA GLU A 61 -8.46 -11.37 2.96
C GLU A 61 -7.28 -10.39 3.17
N GLU A 62 -6.85 -9.69 2.12
CA GLU A 62 -5.67 -8.83 2.10
C GLU A 62 -6.03 -7.33 1.89
N GLN A 63 -7.32 -7.01 1.79
CA GLN A 63 -7.78 -5.68 1.35
C GLN A 63 -7.74 -4.64 2.49
N PHE A 64 -6.83 -3.68 2.34
CA PHE A 64 -6.79 -2.43 3.11
C PHE A 64 -6.83 -1.27 2.15
N TYR A 65 -7.42 -0.15 2.58
CA TYR A 65 -7.48 1.06 1.77
C TYR A 65 -6.72 2.21 2.46
N ALA A 66 -5.53 2.51 1.95
CA ALA A 66 -4.72 3.66 2.34
C ALA A 66 -4.85 4.75 1.28
N CYS A 67 -5.62 5.80 1.55
CA CYS A 67 -6.14 6.68 0.51
C CYS A 67 -5.21 7.82 0.08
N TYR A 68 -4.05 8.03 0.71
CA TYR A 68 -3.16 9.15 0.37
C TYR A 68 -1.68 8.98 0.74
N GLN A 69 -1.32 8.01 1.57
CA GLN A 69 0.05 7.72 1.96
C GLN A 69 0.31 6.22 1.89
N GLY A 70 1.53 5.88 1.50
CA GLY A 70 1.98 4.50 1.46
C GLY A 70 3.27 4.34 0.68
N GLY A 71 3.84 3.14 0.76
CA GLY A 71 5.13 2.83 0.19
C GLY A 71 5.33 1.33 0.00
N ALA A 72 6.28 0.99 -0.86
CA ALA A 72 6.62 -0.38 -1.18
C ALA A 72 8.11 -0.48 -1.48
N TYR A 73 8.78 -1.44 -0.84
CA TYR A 73 10.20 -1.64 -1.02
C TYR A 73 10.54 -3.14 -1.08
N ARG A 74 11.21 -3.55 -2.16
CA ARG A 74 11.74 -4.91 -2.30
C ARG A 74 13.01 -5.03 -1.48
N LEU A 75 12.99 -5.88 -0.45
CA LEU A 75 14.13 -6.14 0.43
C LEU A 75 15.21 -6.93 -0.32
N PRO A 76 16.42 -6.37 -0.54
CA PRO A 76 17.41 -7.01 -1.40
C PRO A 76 17.98 -8.33 -0.87
N LYS A 77 18.03 -8.51 0.45
CA LYS A 77 18.60 -9.72 1.08
C LYS A 77 17.66 -10.92 1.02
N THR A 78 16.37 -10.70 1.22
CA THR A 78 15.37 -11.79 1.35
C THR A 78 14.50 -11.95 0.12
N GLY A 79 14.36 -10.91 -0.71
CA GLY A 79 13.38 -10.88 -1.79
C GLY A 79 11.95 -10.56 -1.31
N ASN A 80 11.73 -10.42 0.00
CA ASN A 80 10.45 -10.02 0.56
C ASN A 80 10.11 -8.58 0.16
N THR A 81 8.83 -8.23 0.25
CA THR A 81 8.34 -6.88 -0.02
C THR A 81 7.87 -6.26 1.29
N PHE A 82 8.51 -5.17 1.70
CA PHE A 82 8.08 -4.35 2.81
C PHE A 82 7.08 -3.29 2.32
N MET A 83 5.94 -3.19 2.98
CA MET A 83 4.79 -2.42 2.54
C MET A 83 4.32 -1.49 3.65
N THR A 84 4.10 -0.23 3.30
CA THR A 84 3.54 0.78 4.20
C THR A 84 2.15 1.16 3.70
N PHE A 85 1.10 0.78 4.41
CA PHE A 85 -0.24 1.34 4.24
C PHE A 85 -0.33 2.56 5.16
N GLY A 86 0.10 3.71 4.67
CA GLY A 86 0.45 4.86 5.51
C GLY A 86 -0.72 5.73 6.00
N GLY A 87 -1.83 5.72 5.25
CA GLY A 87 -2.97 6.59 5.51
C GLY A 87 -4.29 5.86 5.35
N ILE A 88 -4.56 4.89 6.24
CA ILE A 88 -5.82 4.16 6.31
C ILE A 88 -6.83 5.04 7.05
N CYS A 89 -7.70 5.72 6.31
CA CYS A 89 -8.68 6.66 6.85
C CYS A 89 -10.07 6.06 6.94
N THR A 90 -10.74 6.31 8.07
CA THR A 90 -12.14 5.91 8.29
C THR A 90 -12.95 7.02 8.93
N ILE A 91 -14.25 7.07 8.62
CA ILE A 91 -15.26 7.83 9.37
C ILE A 91 -16.27 6.80 9.90
N ASP A 92 -16.49 6.75 11.21
CA ASP A 92 -17.35 5.75 11.85
C ASP A 92 -16.95 4.29 11.49
N GLY A 93 -15.65 4.06 11.35
CA GLY A 93 -15.08 2.76 10.93
C GLY A 93 -15.22 2.44 9.43
N ILE A 94 -15.87 3.31 8.64
CA ILE A 94 -16.08 3.13 7.21
C ILE A 94 -14.95 3.82 6.43
N ALA A 95 -14.34 3.11 5.47
CA ALA A 95 -13.24 3.63 4.67
C ALA A 95 -13.62 4.93 3.93
N THR A 96 -12.71 5.92 3.93
CA THR A 96 -12.96 7.23 3.32
C THR A 96 -11.78 7.76 2.49
N ASN A 97 -12.08 8.67 1.57
CA ASN A 97 -11.07 9.50 0.88
C ASN A 97 -10.74 10.79 1.64
N ASP A 98 -11.52 11.11 2.68
CA ASP A 98 -11.31 12.29 3.51
C ASP A 98 -10.24 12.00 4.56
N ASN A 99 -9.02 12.50 4.31
CA ASN A 99 -7.88 12.34 5.21
C ASN A 99 -7.85 13.33 6.38
N ARG A 100 -8.92 14.12 6.57
CA ARG A 100 -9.13 15.02 7.71
C ARG A 100 -10.33 14.59 8.56
N GLY A 101 -10.92 13.45 8.24
CA GLY A 101 -12.04 12.87 8.98
C GLY A 101 -11.63 12.34 10.35
N ASP A 102 -12.46 11.44 10.87
CA ASP A 102 -12.42 10.90 12.23
C ASP A 102 -11.08 10.22 12.58
N MET A 103 -10.74 9.13 11.90
CA MET A 103 -9.60 8.29 12.29
C MET A 103 -8.64 8.05 11.11
N CYS A 104 -7.35 8.04 11.42
CA CYS A 104 -6.30 7.60 10.52
C CYS A 104 -5.38 6.62 11.25
N ARG A 105 -4.96 5.57 10.54
CA ARG A 105 -4.02 4.56 11.03
C ARG A 105 -3.00 4.21 9.95
N ALA A 106 -1.91 3.58 10.34
CA ALA A 106 -0.99 2.94 9.41
C ALA A 106 -0.81 1.45 9.73
N ARG A 107 -0.53 0.66 8.70
CA ARG A 107 -0.14 -0.76 8.82
C ARG A 107 1.14 -1.02 8.03
N LEU A 108 2.12 -1.62 8.68
CA LEU A 108 3.37 -2.04 8.06
C LEU A 108 3.38 -3.56 7.92
N LEU A 109 3.69 -4.05 6.72
CA LEU A 109 3.76 -5.49 6.42
C LEU A 109 5.11 -5.84 5.81
N GLU A 110 5.61 -7.03 6.10
CA GLU A 110 6.61 -7.72 5.27
C GLU A 110 5.97 -8.97 4.69
N VAL A 111 6.07 -9.11 3.37
CA VAL A 111 5.40 -10.17 2.61
C VAL A 111 6.41 -10.93 1.77
N THR A 112 6.39 -12.27 1.83
CA THR A 112 7.27 -13.13 1.00
C THR A 112 6.88 -13.07 -0.48
N PRO A 113 7.74 -13.50 -1.41
CA PRO A 113 7.37 -13.65 -2.82
C PRO A 113 6.10 -14.52 -3.03
N GLU A 114 5.93 -15.53 -2.19
CA GLU A 114 4.78 -16.45 -2.13
C GLU A 114 3.54 -15.85 -1.46
N LYS A 115 3.60 -14.58 -1.04
CA LYS A 115 2.52 -13.79 -0.43
C LYS A 115 2.18 -14.16 1.02
N GLU A 116 3.14 -14.74 1.74
CA GLU A 116 2.98 -14.98 3.18
C GLU A 116 3.37 -13.72 3.94
N ILE A 117 2.53 -13.30 4.89
CA ILE A 117 2.84 -12.20 5.79
C ILE A 117 3.78 -12.72 6.89
N VAL A 118 5.01 -12.20 6.94
CA VAL A 118 6.04 -12.58 7.92
C VAL A 118 6.31 -11.49 8.96
N PHE A 119 5.79 -10.29 8.74
CA PHE A 119 5.74 -9.20 9.71
C PHE A 119 4.44 -8.41 9.53
N ASP A 120 3.82 -8.03 10.65
CA ASP A 120 2.59 -7.25 10.67
C ASP A 120 2.57 -6.34 11.90
N MET A 121 2.48 -5.03 11.66
CA MET A 121 2.43 -4.03 12.72
C MET A 121 1.42 -2.94 12.39
N TRP A 122 0.58 -2.62 13.36
CA TRP A 122 -0.28 -1.45 13.34
C TRP A 122 0.39 -0.28 14.06
N ILE A 123 0.22 0.91 13.50
CA ILE A 123 0.52 2.19 14.13
C ILE A 123 -0.81 2.93 14.21
N ASP A 124 -1.39 2.97 15.40
CA ASP A 124 -2.65 3.64 15.66
C ASP A 124 -2.69 4.25 17.07
N GLY A 125 -3.58 5.23 17.26
CA GLY A 125 -3.86 5.87 18.54
C GLY A 125 -5.28 5.59 18.99
N ILE A 126 -5.85 4.42 18.65
CA ILE A 126 -7.26 4.12 18.94
C ILE A 126 -7.55 3.99 20.45
N ASN A 127 -6.53 3.66 21.23
CA ASN A 127 -6.61 3.50 22.68
C ASN A 127 -6.20 4.78 23.45
N GLU A 128 -5.91 5.88 22.76
CA GLU A 128 -5.64 7.18 23.38
C GLU A 128 -6.95 7.86 23.84
N ASP A 129 -6.86 8.80 24.78
CA ASP A 129 -7.99 9.59 25.26
C ASP A 129 -7.72 11.11 25.13
N PRO A 130 -8.29 11.80 24.12
CA PRO A 130 -9.15 11.25 23.06
C PRO A 130 -8.36 10.42 22.03
N PRO A 131 -9.04 9.57 21.22
CA PRO A 131 -8.37 8.80 20.17
C PRO A 131 -7.56 9.70 19.23
N LEU A 132 -6.34 9.26 18.91
CA LEU A 132 -5.38 10.06 18.14
C LEU A 132 -5.22 9.50 16.72
N PRO A 133 -5.62 10.25 15.67
CA PRO A 133 -5.37 9.84 14.29
C PRO A 133 -3.87 9.91 13.99
N LEU A 134 -3.29 8.78 13.62
CA LEU A 134 -1.88 8.65 13.27
C LEU A 134 -1.73 8.19 11.82
N SER A 135 -0.79 8.81 11.11
CA SER A 135 -0.43 8.43 9.75
C SER A 135 1.07 8.28 9.63
N SER A 136 1.50 7.44 8.70
CA SER A 136 2.89 7.24 8.37
C SER A 136 3.10 7.61 6.91
N PHE A 137 3.84 8.69 6.65
CA PHE A 137 4.15 9.11 5.29
C PHE A 137 4.85 8.00 4.50
N ARG A 138 5.87 7.39 5.10
CA ARG A 138 6.64 6.24 4.60
C ARG A 138 7.33 5.55 5.78
N ALA A 139 7.65 4.27 5.64
CA ALA A 139 8.59 3.58 6.51
C ALA A 139 9.77 3.03 5.71
N GLU A 140 10.94 2.95 6.35
CA GLU A 140 12.17 2.45 5.74
C GLU A 140 12.70 1.24 6.53
N HIS A 141 13.22 0.26 5.80
CA HIS A 141 13.79 -0.95 6.38
C HIS A 141 15.32 -0.83 6.46
N PHE A 142 15.84 -0.75 7.68
CA PHE A 142 17.28 -0.70 7.96
C PHE A 142 17.77 -2.05 8.49
N PRO A 143 18.48 -2.87 7.69
CA PRO A 143 19.09 -4.08 8.21
C PRO A 143 20.22 -3.72 9.18
N VAL A 144 20.31 -4.41 10.31
CA VAL A 144 21.52 -4.35 11.15
C VAL A 144 22.70 -4.89 10.33
N LEU A 145 23.83 -4.18 10.39
CA LEU A 145 25.07 -4.51 9.69
C LEU A 145 25.68 -5.81 10.20
#